data_AF-A0A2M7MQF1-F1
#
_entry.id   AF-A0A2M7MQF1-F1
#
_cell.length_a   1.000
_cell.length_b   1.000
_cell.length_c   1.000
_cell.angle_alpha   90.00
_cell.angle_beta   90.00
_cell.angle_gamma   90.00
#
_symmetry.space_group_name_H-M   'P 1'
#
loop_
_entity.id
_entity.type
_entity.pdbx_description
1 polymer ?
#
loop_
_entity_poly.entity_id
_entity_poly.type
_entity_poly.pdbx_seq_one_letter_code
_entity_poly.pdbx_strand_id
1 'polypeptide(L)' 'MGSFFTYIGYGAGAFFSLIGIAMILDFVFPKDVPAQFKYIMGFTLLLYGIYRVTTTYFKAKQDTRLLKEDDETTKSNTLP' A
#
# COMPACT_ATOMS: atom_id res chain seq x y z
N MET A 1 17.60 2.80 -2.73
CA MET A 1 16.48 3.71 -3.04
C MET A 1 15.27 3.40 -2.13
N GLY A 2 15.44 3.43 -0.79
CA GLY A 2 14.64 2.58 0.12
C GLY A 2 13.42 3.18 0.82
N SER A 3 13.30 4.51 0.98
CA SER A 3 12.16 5.09 1.73
C SER A 3 11.14 5.78 0.84
N PHE A 4 11.59 6.52 -0.18
CA PHE A 4 10.72 7.33 -1.03
C PHE A 4 9.65 6.52 -1.78
N PHE A 5 10.04 5.41 -2.41
CA PHE A 5 9.09 4.53 -3.11
C PHE A 5 8.09 3.85 -2.16
N THR A 6 8.50 3.60 -0.91
CA THR A 6 7.64 3.05 0.15
C THR A 6 6.58 4.07 0.57
N TYR A 7 6.96 5.35 0.73
CA TYR A 7 5.98 6.42 0.99
C TYR A 7 5.00 6.62 -0.16
N ILE A 8 5.47 6.57 -1.41
CA ILE A 8 4.58 6.59 -2.58
C ILE A 8 3.63 5.37 -2.57
N GLY A 9 4.13 4.20 -2.19
CA GLY A 9 3.33 2.98 -2.06
C GLY A 9 2.17 3.13 -1.07
N TYR A 10 2.45 3.67 0.13
CA TYR A 10 1.42 3.97 1.12
C TYR A 10 0.46 5.08 0.66
N GLY A 11 0.99 6.16 0.08
CA GLY A 11 0.18 7.27 -0.43
C GLY A 11 -0.80 6.83 -1.53
N ALA A 12 -0.31 6.06 -2.50
CA ALA A 12 -1.15 5.48 -3.54
C ALA A 12 -2.21 4.54 -2.95
N GLY A 13 -1.83 3.66 -2.03
CA GLY A 13 -2.77 2.75 -1.37
C GLY A 13 -3.88 3.47 -0.60
N ALA A 14 -3.54 4.51 0.14
CA ALA A 14 -4.50 5.36 0.85
C ALA A 14 -5.43 6.09 -0.14
N PHE A 15 -4.88 6.65 -1.22
CA PHE A 15 -5.63 7.36 -2.25
C PHE A 15 -6.67 6.44 -2.92
N PHE A 16 -6.27 5.25 -3.37
CA PHE A 16 -7.20 4.29 -3.98
C PHE A 16 -8.27 3.80 -3.00
N SER A 17 -7.92 3.62 -1.73
CA SER A 17 -8.89 3.25 -0.69
C SER A 17 -9.92 4.35 -0.47
N LEU A 18 -9.49 5.61 -0.38
CA LEU A 18 -10.38 6.77 -0.20
C LEU A 18 -11.32 6.96 -1.41
N ILE A 19 -10.81 6.82 -2.62
CA ILE A 19 -11.65 6.88 -3.84
C ILE A 19 -12.65 5.72 -3.86
N GLY A 20 -12.22 4.50 -3.53
CA GLY A 20 -13.10 3.34 -3.47
C GLY A 20 -14.27 3.57 -2.50
N ILE A 21 -13.99 4.12 -1.31
CA ILE A 21 -15.01 4.50 -0.33
C ILE A 21 -15.92 5.61 -0.88
N ALA A 22 -15.35 6.67 -1.47
CA ALA A 22 -16.12 7.76 -2.04
C ALA A 22 -17.08 7.30 -3.15
N MET A 23 -16.68 6.30 -3.95
CA MET A 23 -17.53 5.68 -4.96
C MET A 23 -18.68 4.87 -4.34
N ILE A 24 -18.43 4.15 -3.24
CA ILE A 24 -19.47 3.38 -2.52
C ILE A 24 -20.49 4.33 -1.87
N LEU A 25 -20.05 5.51 -1.42
CA LEU A 25 -20.89 6.54 -0.79
C LEU A 25 -21.58 7.46 -1.80
N ASP A 26 -21.59 7.13 -3.10
CA ASP A 26 -22.23 7.92 -4.16
C ASP A 26 -21.69 9.36 -4.32
N PHE A 27 -20.49 9.67 -3.80
CA PHE A 27 -19.89 11.00 -3.94
C PHE A 27 -19.26 11.27 -5.31
N VAL A 28 -18.92 10.20 -6.06
CA VAL A 28 -18.13 10.31 -7.30
C VAL A 28 -18.99 10.18 -8.56
N PHE A 29 -19.97 9.29 -8.56
CA PHE A 29 -20.76 8.98 -9.74
C PHE A 29 -22.10 9.73 -9.76
N PRO A 30 -22.56 10.20 -10.93
CA PRO A 30 -23.92 10.72 -11.09
C PRO A 30 -24.96 9.63 -10.79
N LYS A 31 -26.20 10.06 -10.49
CA LYS A 31 -27.29 9.17 -10.07
C LYS A 31 -27.72 8.16 -11.14
N ASP A 32 -27.41 8.43 -12.40
CA ASP A 32 -27.82 7.60 -13.54
C ASP A 32 -26.96 6.35 -13.72
N VAL A 33 -25.85 6.23 -12.99
CA VAL A 33 -24.99 5.05 -13.04
C VAL A 33 -25.61 3.90 -12.22
N PRO A 34 -25.68 2.67 -12.77
CA PRO A 34 -26.23 1.53 -12.02
C PRO A 34 -25.51 1.29 -10.70
N ALA A 35 -26.27 1.13 -9.61
CA ALA A 35 -25.71 0.95 -8.26
C ALA A 35 -24.75 -0.24 -8.17
N GLN A 36 -25.06 -1.34 -8.86
CA GLN A 36 -24.21 -2.53 -8.94
C GLN A 36 -22.82 -2.20 -9.48
N PHE A 37 -22.73 -1.38 -10.53
CA PHE A 37 -21.47 -0.96 -11.12
C PHE A 37 -20.65 -0.11 -10.14
N LYS A 38 -21.31 0.84 -9.45
CA LYS A 38 -20.67 1.69 -8.44
C LYS A 38 -20.05 0.87 -7.31
N TYR A 39 -20.78 -0.10 -6.79
CA TYR A 39 -20.29 -0.98 -5.74
C TYR A 39 -19.12 -1.84 -6.22
N ILE A 40 -19.22 -2.48 -7.39
CA ILE A 40 -18.13 -3.31 -7.94
C ILE A 40 -16.85 -2.48 -8.12
N MET A 41 -16.96 -1.30 -8.73
CA MET A 41 -15.83 -0.39 -8.91
C MET A 41 -15.24 0.06 -7.58
N GLY A 42 -16.09 0.54 -6.66
CA GLY A 42 -15.68 1.03 -5.36
C GLY A 42 -15.01 -0.05 -4.51
N PHE A 43 -15.58 -1.25 -4.43
CA PHE A 43 -14.98 -2.40 -3.74
C PHE A 43 -13.67 -2.83 -4.38
N THR A 44 -13.60 -2.87 -5.71
CA THR A 44 -12.37 -3.25 -6.43
C THR A 44 -11.24 -2.27 -6.14
N LEU A 45 -11.51 -0.96 -6.18
CA LEU A 45 -10.56 0.10 -5.84
C LEU A 45 -10.12 0.05 -4.37
N LEU A 46 -11.07 -0.21 -3.46
CA LEU A 46 -10.79 -0.37 -2.04
C LEU A 46 -9.88 -1.58 -1.77
N LEU A 47 -10.23 -2.74 -2.33
CA LEU A 47 -9.42 -3.96 -2.24
C LEU A 47 -8.02 -3.75 -2.82
N TYR A 48 -7.92 -3.07 -3.97
CA TYR A 48 -6.64 -2.71 -4.56
C TYR A 48 -5.81 -1.82 -3.65
N GLY A 49 -6.42 -0.81 -3.03
CA GLY A 49 -5.77 0.08 -2.07
C GLY A 49 -5.21 -0.69 -0.87
N ILE A 50 -6.02 -1.57 -0.26
CA ILE A 50 -5.61 -2.43 0.86
C ILE A 50 -4.46 -3.36 0.44
N TYR A 51 -4.57 -4.01 -0.72
CA TYR A 51 -3.52 -4.86 -1.27
C TYR A 51 -2.21 -4.09 -1.47
N ARG A 52 -2.27 -2.86 -2.00
CA ARG A 52 -1.11 -2.00 -2.21
C ARG A 52 -0.41 -1.64 -0.90
N VAL A 53 -1.17 -1.25 0.13
CA VAL A 53 -0.64 -0.95 1.47
C VAL A 53 0.03 -2.19 2.06
N THR A 54 -0.66 -3.33 1.99
CA THR A 54 -0.19 -4.61 2.54
C THR A 54 1.11 -5.06 1.88
N THR A 55 1.19 -5.04 0.55
CA THR A 55 2.41 -5.41 -0.19
C THR A 55 3.56 -4.45 0.06
N THR A 56 3.28 -3.15 0.18
CA THR A 56 4.29 -2.14 0.54
C THR A 56 4.86 -2.40 1.94
N TYR A 57 4.00 -2.74 2.90
CA TYR A 57 4.41 -3.10 4.25
C TYR A 57 5.31 -4.34 4.29
N PHE A 58 4.92 -5.41 3.58
CA PHE A 58 5.74 -6.63 3.54
C PHE A 58 7.11 -6.40 2.89
N LYS A 59 7.18 -5.60 1.80
CA LYS A 59 8.45 -5.23 1.18
C LYS A 59 9.34 -4.41 2.11
N ALA A 60 8.77 -3.40 2.76
CA ALA A 60 9.52 -2.58 3.73
C ALA A 60 10.06 -3.43 4.90
N LYS A 61 9.30 -4.44 5.34
CA LYS A 61 9.75 -5.35 6.41
C LYS A 61 10.89 -6.28 5.96
N GLN A 62 10.93 -6.68 4.70
CA GLN A 62 12.04 -7.48 4.15
C GLN A 62 13.33 -6.65 4.07
N ASP A 63 13.25 -5.42 3.57
CA ASP A 63 14.42 -4.53 3.46
C ASP A 63 15.06 -4.24 4.83
N THR A 64 14.26 -4.04 5.87
CA THR A 64 14.79 -3.81 7.24
C THR A 64 15.48 -5.05 7.83
N ARG A 65 15.08 -6.27 7.44
CA ARG A 65 15.74 -7.49 7.92
C ARG A 65 17.12 -7.68 7.30
N LEU A 66 17.25 -7.42 6.00
CA LEU A 66 18.52 -7.51 5.27
C LEU A 66 19.55 -6.54 5.86
N LEU A 67 19.15 -5.29 6.13
CA LEU A 67 20.03 -4.29 6.76
C LEU A 67 20.49 -4.69 8.16
N LYS A 68 19.72 -5.51 8.88
CA LYS A 68 20.07 -5.95 10.24
C LYS A 68 21.07 -7.11 10.24
N GLU A 69 20.95 -8.04 9.28
CA GLU A 69 21.93 -9.12 9.11
C GLU A 69 23.31 -8.60 8.66
N ASP A 70 23.35 -7.58 7.80
CA ASP A 70 24.61 -6.95 7.36
C ASP A 70 25.35 -6.24 8.51
N ASP A 71 24.63 -5.62 9.44
CA ASP A 71 25.25 -4.94 10.60
C ASP A 71 25.79 -5.94 11.65
N GLU A 72 25.10 -7.08 11.85
CA GLU A 72 25.57 -8.14 12.75
C GLU A 72 26.80 -8.88 12.20
N THR A 73 26.85 -9.16 10.89
CA THR A 73 28.02 -9.78 10.24
C THR A 73 29.24 -8.85 10.22
N THR A 74 29.04 -7.55 10.04
CA THR A 74 30.14 -6.57 10.06
C THR A 74 30.73 -6.41 11.47
N LYS A 75 29.90 -6.42 12.53
CA LYS A 75 30.36 -6.39 13.92
C LYS A 75 31.11 -7.66 14.33
N SER A 76 30.66 -8.84 13.88
CA SER A 76 31.34 -10.11 14.15
C SER A 76 32.76 -10.17 13.55
N ASN A 77 32.99 -9.58 12.38
CA ASN A 77 34.29 -9.62 11.69
C ASN A 77 35.28 -8.55 12.17
N THR A 78 34.85 -7.63 13.05
CA THR A 78 35.68 -6.52 13.56
C THR A 78 36.05 -6.67 15.05
N LEU A 79 35.55 -7.70 15.72
CA LEU A 79 35.99 -8.08 17.06
C LEU A 79 37.18 -9.07 16.93
N PRO A 80 38.35 -8.75 17.54
CA PRO A 80 39.58 -9.54 17.45
C PRO A 80 39.50 -10.89 18.19
#